data_AF-A0A920R4Y1-F1
#
_entry.id   AF-A0A920R4Y1-F1
#
_cell.length_a   1.000
_cell.length_b   1.000
_cell.length_c   1.000
_cell.angle_alpha   90.00
_cell.angle_beta   90.00
_cell.angle_gamma   90.00
#
_symmetry.space_group_name_H-M   'P 1'
#
loop_
_entity.id
_entity.type
_entity.pdbx_description
1 polymer ?
#
loop_
_entity_poly.entity_id
_entity_poly.type
_entity_poly.pdbx_seq_one_letter_code
_entity_poly.pdbx_strand_id
1 'polypeptide(L)'
;MKIRKGLIVTIEIIAVLVVVLFLVGPFLGIPANYIIYGPNVASGIGSKLLCSSIYVTGYSREQAFNDLVQYSSILEQLTIEYKDESRTVTTSLFGIQEKSASALPNLGCTVNYEGHTQRQELITQAGPKNQAPWPLGNGVATIDANMQRLIESLVASDNAAGLNTRALLVAHDGAVIAEAYKPGSEC
;
A
#
# COMPACT_ATOMS: atom_id res chain seq x y z
N MET A 1 -5.38 -38.73 33.22
CA MET A 1 -5.64 -39.50 31.98
C MET A 1 -6.44 -38.73 30.91
N LYS A 2 -7.45 -37.92 31.27
CA LYS A 2 -8.23 -37.10 30.30
C LYS A 2 -7.41 -36.04 29.53
N ILE A 3 -6.46 -35.36 30.19
CA ILE A 3 -5.62 -34.31 29.58
C ILE A 3 -4.70 -34.88 28.48
N ARG A 4 -4.13 -36.07 28.68
CA ARG A 4 -3.32 -36.76 27.66
C ARG A 4 -4.13 -37.20 26.44
N LYS A 5 -5.38 -37.65 26.62
CA LYS A 5 -6.26 -37.99 25.50
C LYS A 5 -6.67 -36.75 24.70
N GLY A 6 -6.98 -35.65 25.39
CA GLY A 6 -7.28 -34.37 24.73
C GLY A 6 -6.12 -33.87 23.87
N LEU A 7 -4.89 -33.94 24.40
CA LEU A 7 -3.68 -33.52 23.71
C LEU A 7 -3.36 -34.37 22.46
N ILE A 8 -3.55 -35.70 22.54
CA ILE A 8 -3.31 -36.59 21.40
C ILE A 8 -4.31 -36.31 20.27
N VAL A 9 -5.59 -36.10 20.60
CA VAL A 9 -6.62 -35.78 19.62
C VAL A 9 -6.34 -34.44 18.93
N THR A 10 -5.87 -33.41 19.64
CA THR A 10 -5.48 -32.14 19.00
C THR A 10 -4.28 -32.30 18.06
N ILE A 11 -3.29 -33.10 18.43
CA ILE A 11 -2.12 -33.35 17.57
C ILE A 11 -2.52 -34.05 16.27
N GLU A 12 -3.40 -35.05 16.35
CA GLU A 12 -3.88 -35.74 15.14
C GLU A 12 -4.68 -34.81 14.22
N ILE A 13 -5.54 -33.96 14.77
CA ILE A 13 -6.30 -32.97 13.98
C ILE A 13 -5.37 -31.99 13.27
N ILE A 14 -4.34 -31.49 13.97
CA ILE A 14 -3.34 -30.58 13.39
C ILE A 14 -2.58 -31.28 12.27
N ALA A 15 -2.16 -32.54 12.48
CA ALA A 15 -1.44 -33.31 11.48
C ALA A 15 -2.28 -33.52 10.21
N VAL A 16 -3.57 -33.86 10.35
CA VAL A 16 -4.49 -34.00 9.21
C VAL A 16 -4.66 -32.67 8.47
N LEU A 17 -4.85 -31.56 9.19
CA LEU A 17 -4.97 -30.23 8.58
C LEU A 17 -3.73 -29.83 7.79
N VAL A 18 -2.54 -30.09 8.33
CA VAL A 18 -1.27 -29.80 7.64
C VAL A 18 -1.13 -30.65 6.37
N VAL A 19 -1.46 -31.95 6.43
CA VAL A 19 -1.41 -32.82 5.25
C VAL A 19 -2.41 -32.37 4.19
N VAL A 20 -3.64 -32.02 4.57
CA VAL A 20 -4.64 -31.48 3.64
C VAL A 20 -4.16 -30.17 3.03
N LEU A 21 -3.58 -29.26 3.81
CA LEU A 21 -3.06 -27.99 3.32
C LEU A 21 -1.89 -28.18 2.34
N PHE A 22 -1.01 -29.15 2.58
CA PHE A 22 0.09 -29.46 1.64
C PHE A 22 -0.40 -30.11 0.34
N LEU A 23 -1.43 -30.95 0.40
CA LEU A 23 -1.98 -31.64 -0.77
C LEU A 23 -2.89 -30.73 -1.60
N VAL A 24 -3.74 -29.92 -0.95
CA VAL A 24 -4.79 -29.11 -1.60
C VAL A 24 -4.35 -27.65 -1.79
N GLY A 25 -3.52 -27.12 -0.88
CA GLY A 25 -3.07 -25.73 -0.89
C GLY A 25 -2.46 -25.27 -2.22
N PRO A 26 -1.56 -26.04 -2.88
CA PRO A 26 -1.03 -25.66 -4.19
C PRO A 26 -2.11 -25.46 -5.26
N PHE A 27 -3.16 -26.29 -5.26
CA PHE A 27 -4.29 -26.15 -6.19
C PHE A 27 -5.19 -24.94 -5.87
N LEU A 28 -5.12 -24.43 -4.64
CA LEU A 28 -5.80 -23.21 -4.21
C LEU A 28 -4.88 -21.97 -4.26
N GLY A 29 -3.68 -22.08 -4.84
CA GLY A 29 -2.72 -20.97 -4.92
C GLY A 29 -1.99 -20.65 -3.61
N ILE A 30 -2.02 -21.56 -2.63
CA ILE A 30 -1.33 -21.46 -1.33
C ILE A 30 -0.23 -22.53 -1.25
N PRO A 31 0.87 -22.39 -2.00
CA PRO A 31 2.02 -23.28 -1.86
C PRO A 31 2.71 -23.10 -0.49
N ALA A 32 3.49 -24.09 -0.04
CA ALA A 32 4.11 -24.05 1.28
C ALA A 32 5.03 -22.83 1.52
N ASN A 33 5.69 -22.34 0.47
CA ASN A 33 6.49 -21.11 0.51
C ASN A 33 5.62 -19.86 0.81
N TYR A 34 4.35 -19.84 0.42
CA TYR A 34 3.43 -18.75 0.74
C TYR A 34 3.19 -18.66 2.24
N ILE A 35 3.10 -19.78 2.95
CA ILE A 35 2.91 -19.81 4.40
C ILE A 35 4.18 -19.31 5.11
N ILE A 36 5.35 -19.69 4.61
CA ILE A 36 6.65 -19.34 5.21
C ILE A 36 7.02 -17.87 4.96
N TYR A 37 6.88 -17.40 3.72
CA TYR A 37 7.31 -16.05 3.32
C TYR A 37 6.18 -15.02 3.33
N GLY A 38 4.92 -15.46 3.31
CA GLY A 38 3.75 -14.58 3.28
C GLY A 38 3.72 -13.54 4.40
N PRO A 39 3.97 -13.90 5.67
CA PRO A 39 4.02 -12.90 6.75
C PRO A 39 5.08 -11.82 6.52
N ASN A 40 6.27 -12.20 6.06
CA ASN A 40 7.34 -11.25 5.72
C ASN A 40 6.94 -10.30 4.57
N VAL A 41 6.27 -10.84 3.54
CA VAL A 41 5.79 -10.04 2.41
C VAL A 41 4.67 -9.10 2.83
N ALA A 42 3.71 -9.57 3.62
CA ALA A 42 2.60 -8.78 4.14
C ALA A 42 3.11 -7.61 5.01
N SER A 43 4.04 -7.86 5.94
CA SER A 43 4.70 -6.82 6.73
C SER A 43 5.51 -5.86 5.84
N GLY A 44 6.19 -6.35 4.80
CA GLY A 44 6.93 -5.49 3.88
C GLY A 44 6.03 -4.52 3.09
N ILE A 45 4.95 -5.06 2.53
CA ILE A 45 3.93 -4.29 1.81
C ILE A 45 3.25 -3.28 2.75
N GLY A 46 2.81 -3.73 3.93
CA GLY A 46 2.16 -2.91 4.95
C GLY A 46 2.99 -1.70 5.34
N SER A 47 4.20 -1.93 5.83
CA SER A 47 5.10 -0.84 6.25
C SER A 47 5.39 0.15 5.12
N LYS A 48 5.69 -0.35 3.91
CA LYS A 48 6.03 0.50 2.76
C LYS A 48 4.87 1.37 2.28
N LEU A 49 3.69 0.76 2.06
CA LEU A 49 2.53 1.46 1.52
C LEU A 49 1.98 2.45 2.54
N LEU A 50 1.86 2.07 3.82
CA LEU A 50 1.42 2.99 4.88
C LEU A 50 2.38 4.17 5.03
N CYS A 51 3.70 3.92 5.06
CA CYS A 51 4.69 4.99 5.13
C CYS A 51 4.52 5.95 3.94
N SER A 52 4.39 5.43 2.72
CA SER A 52 4.23 6.24 1.52
C SER A 52 2.95 7.07 1.56
N SER A 53 1.81 6.45 1.87
CA SER A 53 0.53 7.16 1.92
C SER A 53 0.54 8.28 2.95
N ILE A 54 1.14 8.06 4.12
CA ILE A 54 1.14 9.05 5.22
C ILE A 54 2.19 10.13 4.98
N TYR A 55 3.45 9.76 4.76
CA TYR A 55 4.58 10.71 4.78
C TYR A 55 4.98 11.24 3.41
N VAL A 56 4.47 10.67 2.32
CA VAL A 56 4.72 11.17 0.96
C VAL A 56 3.44 11.79 0.39
N THR A 57 2.33 11.05 0.41
CA THR A 57 1.05 11.54 -0.14
C THR A 57 0.31 12.44 0.84
N GLY A 58 0.52 12.31 2.16
CA GLY A 58 -0.13 13.15 3.16
C GLY A 58 -1.53 12.67 3.58
N TYR A 59 -1.89 11.41 3.30
CA TYR A 59 -3.17 10.84 3.72
C TYR A 59 -3.22 10.63 5.24
N SER A 60 -4.45 10.65 5.78
CA SER A 60 -4.69 10.23 7.16
C SER A 60 -4.35 8.74 7.33
N ARG A 61 -4.09 8.31 8.56
CA ARG A 61 -3.82 6.90 8.87
C ARG A 61 -4.99 6.01 8.50
N GLU A 62 -6.21 6.49 8.69
CA GLU A 62 -7.46 5.78 8.38
C GLU A 62 -7.59 5.59 6.87
N GLN A 63 -7.37 6.66 6.07
CA GLN A 63 -7.40 6.55 4.62
C GLN A 63 -6.27 5.63 4.11
N ALA A 64 -5.06 5.76 4.63
CA ALA A 64 -3.93 4.91 4.27
C ALA A 64 -4.20 3.43 4.56
N PHE A 65 -4.80 3.12 5.72
CA PHE A 65 -5.17 1.75 6.08
C PHE A 65 -6.31 1.22 5.20
N ASN A 66 -7.35 2.02 4.95
CA ASN A 66 -8.46 1.64 4.08
C ASN A 66 -7.98 1.33 2.66
N ASP A 67 -7.02 2.09 2.14
CA ASP A 67 -6.39 1.83 0.84
C ASP A 67 -5.50 0.59 0.85
N LEU A 68 -4.78 0.35 1.96
CA LEU A 68 -3.92 -0.83 2.11
C LEU A 68 -4.73 -2.13 2.00
N VAL A 69 -5.85 -2.23 2.70
CA VAL A 69 -6.62 -3.48 2.78
C VAL A 69 -7.32 -3.84 1.46
N GLN A 70 -7.48 -2.88 0.54
CA GLN A 70 -7.96 -3.16 -0.82
C GLN A 70 -7.00 -4.04 -1.63
N TYR A 71 -5.70 -4.04 -1.31
CA TYR A 71 -4.73 -4.91 -1.97
C TYR A 71 -4.92 -6.38 -1.57
N SER A 72 -5.26 -6.63 -0.30
CA SER A 72 -5.55 -7.97 0.21
C SER A 72 -6.13 -7.87 1.62
N SER A 73 -7.20 -8.64 1.88
CA SER A 73 -7.83 -8.71 3.21
C SER A 73 -6.92 -9.25 4.31
N ILE A 74 -5.85 -9.98 3.98
CA ILE A 74 -4.88 -10.43 5.00
C ILE A 74 -4.18 -9.25 5.69
N LEU A 75 -4.08 -8.10 5.00
CA LEU A 75 -3.41 -6.92 5.53
C LEU A 75 -4.21 -6.25 6.66
N GLU A 76 -5.50 -6.58 6.82
CA GLU A 76 -6.31 -6.18 7.97
C GLU A 76 -5.76 -6.75 9.29
N GLN A 77 -4.98 -7.83 9.22
CA GLN A 77 -4.44 -8.52 10.38
C GLN A 77 -3.05 -8.01 10.80
N LEU A 78 -2.58 -6.93 10.17
CA LEU A 78 -1.31 -6.31 10.53
C LEU A 78 -1.42 -5.59 11.87
N THR A 79 -0.46 -5.85 12.75
CA THR A 79 -0.13 -4.93 13.84
C THR A 79 0.72 -3.81 13.27
N ILE A 80 0.38 -2.56 13.59
CA ILE A 80 1.03 -1.37 13.02
C ILE A 80 1.51 -0.46 14.14
N GLU A 81 2.76 -0.03 14.06
CA GLU A 81 3.38 0.96 14.93
C GLU A 81 3.83 2.16 14.10
N TYR A 82 3.48 3.37 14.54
CA TYR A 82 3.88 4.61 13.90
C TYR A 82 4.88 5.35 14.79
N LYS A 83 6.02 5.73 14.22
CA LYS A 83 7.07 6.54 14.87
C LYS A 83 7.22 7.84 14.11
N ASP A 84 6.42 8.84 14.46
CA ASP A 84 6.33 10.10 13.70
C ASP A 84 7.65 10.90 13.72
N GLU A 85 8.39 10.86 14.83
CA GLU A 85 9.69 11.52 15.01
C GLU A 85 10.71 11.07 13.95
N SER A 86 10.71 9.78 13.63
CA SER A 86 11.59 9.17 12.62
C SER A 86 10.86 8.88 11.30
N ARG A 87 9.61 9.35 11.17
CA ARG A 87 8.70 9.08 10.03
C ARG A 87 8.77 7.63 9.56
N THR A 88 8.66 6.71 10.52
CA THR A 88 8.81 5.28 10.31
C THR A 88 7.51 4.57 10.63
N VAL A 89 7.11 3.64 9.76
CA VAL A 89 6.00 2.72 10.01
C VAL A 89 6.57 1.31 10.14
N THR A 90 6.27 0.65 11.25
CA THR A 90 6.60 -0.77 11.47
C THR A 90 5.32 -1.58 11.42
N THR A 91 5.36 -2.72 10.74
CA THR A 91 4.22 -3.63 10.67
C THR A 91 4.66 -5.07 10.90
N SER A 92 3.74 -5.87 11.44
CA SER A 92 3.93 -7.28 11.73
C SER A 92 2.64 -8.05 11.49
N LEU A 93 2.69 -9.17 10.77
CA LEU A 93 1.53 -10.05 10.61
C LEU A 93 1.53 -11.10 11.74
N PHE A 94 0.50 -11.07 12.58
CA PHE A 94 0.37 -11.97 13.74
C PHE A 94 1.56 -11.96 14.72
N GLY A 95 2.29 -10.84 14.80
CA GLY A 95 3.50 -10.72 15.63
C GLY A 95 4.72 -11.47 15.05
N ILE A 96 4.63 -11.96 13.82
CA ILE A 96 5.68 -12.72 13.15
C ILE A 96 6.39 -11.79 12.15
N GLN A 97 7.72 -11.72 12.26
CA GLN A 97 8.61 -11.12 11.25
C GLN A 97 8.26 -9.66 10.91
N GLU A 98 8.65 -8.77 11.82
CA GLU A 98 8.44 -7.33 11.67
C GLU A 98 9.21 -6.76 10.48
N LYS A 99 8.60 -5.78 9.82
CA LYS A 99 9.25 -4.94 8.81
C LYS A 99 8.94 -3.49 9.11
N SER A 100 9.92 -2.62 8.84
CA SER A 100 9.72 -1.18 8.94
C SER A 100 10.04 -0.49 7.62
N ALA A 101 9.44 0.66 7.40
CA ALA A 101 9.78 1.55 6.30
C ALA A 101 9.88 2.98 6.83
N SER A 102 10.89 3.72 6.35
CA SER A 102 11.16 5.09 6.77
C SER A 102 11.06 6.06 5.59
N ALA A 103 10.50 7.24 5.86
CA ALA A 103 10.43 8.34 4.89
C ALA A 103 11.69 9.20 4.95
N LEU A 104 12.27 9.48 3.79
CA LEU A 104 13.27 10.53 3.64
C LEU A 104 12.70 11.69 2.82
N PRO A 105 12.98 12.95 3.22
CA PRO A 105 12.62 14.11 2.42
C PRO A 105 13.09 13.94 0.97
N ASN A 106 12.24 14.31 0.01
CA ASN A 106 12.51 14.27 -1.44
C ASN A 106 12.84 12.90 -2.06
N LEU A 107 12.95 11.82 -1.27
CA LEU A 107 13.23 10.44 -1.73
C LEU A 107 12.07 9.47 -1.45
N GLY A 108 11.09 9.90 -0.66
CA GLY A 108 9.94 9.10 -0.28
C GLY A 108 10.26 8.01 0.75
N CYS A 109 9.38 7.01 0.84
CA CYS A 109 9.53 5.89 1.78
C CYS A 109 10.28 4.70 1.19
N THR A 110 10.98 3.92 2.00
CA THR A 110 11.56 2.62 1.60
C THR A 110 11.61 1.67 2.79
N VAL A 111 11.49 0.37 2.52
CA VAL A 111 11.61 -0.68 3.55
C VAL A 111 13.04 -0.67 4.09
N ASN A 112 13.18 -0.68 5.41
CA ASN A 112 14.44 -0.73 6.10
C ASN A 112 14.94 -2.18 6.12
N TYR A 113 16.22 -2.37 5.80
CA TYR A 113 16.91 -3.65 5.91
C TYR A 113 18.07 -3.50 6.89
N GLU A 114 18.22 -4.49 7.76
CA GLU A 114 19.34 -4.53 8.70
C GLU A 114 20.67 -4.51 7.93
N GLY A 115 21.64 -3.72 8.41
CA GLY A 115 22.93 -3.53 7.75
C GLY A 115 22.94 -2.56 6.56
N HIS A 116 21.79 -1.99 6.18
CA HIS A 116 21.66 -1.04 5.07
C HIS A 116 21.23 0.35 5.56
N THR A 117 22.19 1.13 6.06
CA THR A 117 21.97 2.49 6.63
C THR A 117 22.46 3.63 5.73
N GLN A 118 23.00 3.33 4.55
CA GLN A 118 23.61 4.32 3.66
C GLN A 118 22.58 5.34 3.15
N ARG A 119 21.31 4.93 3.09
CA ARG A 119 20.20 5.79 2.65
C ARG A 119 20.02 6.98 3.59
N GLN A 120 20.21 6.80 4.90
CA GLN A 120 20.03 7.83 5.92
C GLN A 120 21.10 8.93 5.85
N GLU A 121 22.22 8.66 5.20
CA GLU A 121 23.33 9.60 5.02
C GLU A 121 23.17 10.47 3.75
N LEU A 122 22.15 10.19 2.92
CA LEU A 122 21.92 10.94 1.69
C LEU A 122 21.45 12.36 1.98
N ILE A 123 22.18 13.33 1.41
CA ILE A 123 21.72 14.72 1.33
C ILE A 123 20.80 14.84 0.13
N THR A 124 19.56 15.24 0.39
CA THR A 124 18.51 15.33 -0.63
C THR A 124 18.17 16.78 -0.90
N GLN A 125 17.80 17.08 -2.14
CA GLN A 125 17.34 18.40 -2.55
C GLN A 125 16.02 18.28 -3.29
N ALA A 126 15.11 19.21 -3.04
CA ALA A 126 13.87 19.28 -3.81
C ALA A 126 14.22 19.62 -5.26
N GLY A 127 13.61 18.89 -6.21
CA GLY A 127 13.67 19.27 -7.62
C GLY A 127 12.98 20.62 -7.86
N PRO A 128 13.40 21.39 -8.88
CA PRO A 128 12.73 22.63 -9.22
C PRO A 128 11.28 22.34 -9.63
N LYS A 129 10.31 23.09 -9.08
CA LYS A 129 8.94 23.05 -9.56
C LYS A 129 8.88 23.72 -10.93
N ASN A 130 8.61 22.95 -11.99
CA ASN A 130 8.40 23.51 -13.31
C ASN A 130 6.90 23.73 -13.55
N GLN A 131 6.48 24.99 -13.55
CA GLN A 131 5.10 25.40 -13.81
C GLN A 131 4.76 25.47 -15.31
N ALA A 132 5.73 25.18 -16.20
CA ALA A 132 5.45 25.11 -17.63
C ALA A 132 4.33 24.09 -17.93
N PRO A 133 3.58 24.28 -19.02
CA PRO A 133 2.55 23.33 -19.43
C PRO A 133 3.14 21.92 -19.62
N TRP A 134 2.38 20.91 -19.21
CA TRP A 134 2.69 19.52 -19.54
C TRP A 134 2.83 19.36 -21.07
N PRO A 135 3.83 18.59 -21.56
CA PRO A 135 4.75 17.72 -20.83
C PRO A 135 6.06 18.38 -20.37
N LEU A 136 6.27 19.67 -20.65
CA LEU A 136 7.53 20.35 -20.29
C LEU A 136 7.61 20.66 -18.78
N GLY A 137 6.47 20.84 -18.12
CA GLY A 137 6.35 20.96 -16.68
C GLY A 137 5.07 20.30 -16.16
N ASN A 138 4.65 20.72 -14.97
CA ASN A 138 3.49 20.17 -14.26
C ASN A 138 2.24 21.06 -14.38
N GLY A 139 2.29 22.14 -15.17
CA GLY A 139 1.16 23.03 -15.35
C GLY A 139 0.11 22.45 -16.29
N VAL A 140 -1.16 22.69 -15.97
CA VAL A 140 -2.30 22.45 -16.89
C VAL A 140 -2.77 23.81 -17.41
N ALA A 141 -2.55 24.06 -18.70
CA ALA A 141 -2.80 25.36 -19.32
C ALA A 141 -4.06 25.38 -20.22
N THR A 142 -4.59 24.22 -20.54
CA THR A 142 -5.72 24.04 -21.45
C THR A 142 -6.77 23.20 -20.76
N ILE A 143 -8.01 23.70 -20.68
CA ILE A 143 -9.13 22.90 -20.19
C ILE A 143 -10.25 22.99 -21.21
N ASP A 144 -10.65 21.85 -21.76
CA ASP A 144 -11.89 21.72 -22.51
C ASP A 144 -13.04 21.50 -21.52
N ALA A 145 -13.98 22.46 -21.50
CA ALA A 145 -15.06 22.46 -20.53
C ALA A 145 -16.05 21.29 -20.68
N ASN A 146 -16.16 20.69 -21.87
CA ASN A 146 -17.04 19.53 -22.07
C ASN A 146 -16.37 18.26 -21.54
N MET A 147 -15.08 18.09 -21.84
CA MET A 147 -14.28 16.97 -21.35
C MET A 147 -14.14 17.03 -19.83
N GLN A 148 -13.89 18.22 -19.27
CA GLN A 148 -13.79 18.43 -17.83
C GLN A 148 -15.05 17.95 -17.10
N ARG A 149 -16.23 18.40 -17.55
CA ARG A 149 -17.52 17.96 -16.97
C ARG A 149 -17.74 16.46 -17.10
N LEU A 150 -17.33 15.86 -18.22
CA LEU A 150 -17.44 14.42 -18.43
C LEU A 150 -16.60 13.65 -17.42
N ILE A 151 -15.31 13.97 -17.28
CA ILE A 151 -14.44 13.21 -16.39
C ILE A 151 -14.77 13.44 -14.91
N GLU A 152 -15.23 14.62 -14.52
CA GLU A 152 -15.75 14.88 -13.17
C GLU A 152 -16.95 13.99 -12.87
N SER A 153 -17.89 13.87 -13.82
CA SER A 153 -19.03 12.96 -13.70
C SER A 153 -18.62 11.50 -13.61
N LEU A 154 -17.59 11.07 -14.37
CA LEU A 154 -17.07 9.71 -14.33
C LEU A 154 -16.42 9.41 -12.98
N VAL A 155 -15.53 10.28 -12.50
CA VAL A 155 -14.87 10.13 -11.19
C VAL A 155 -15.93 10.09 -10.07
N ALA A 156 -16.95 10.94 -10.13
CA ALA A 156 -18.03 10.93 -9.15
C ALA A 156 -18.85 9.62 -9.19
N SER A 157 -19.21 9.15 -10.39
CA SER A 157 -19.93 7.89 -10.59
C SER A 157 -19.14 6.68 -10.11
N ASP A 158 -17.85 6.60 -10.46
CA ASP A 158 -16.96 5.52 -10.04
C ASP A 158 -16.84 5.44 -8.51
N ASN A 159 -16.68 6.59 -7.86
CA ASN A 159 -16.60 6.63 -6.40
C ASN A 159 -17.94 6.28 -5.73
N ALA A 160 -19.07 6.68 -6.30
CA ALA A 160 -20.39 6.26 -5.81
C ALA A 160 -20.61 4.75 -5.97
N ALA A 161 -20.02 4.14 -6.99
CA ALA A 161 -20.03 2.69 -7.23
C ALA A 161 -18.96 1.92 -6.42
N GLY A 162 -18.12 2.60 -5.63
CA GLY A 162 -17.06 1.96 -4.85
C GLY A 162 -15.84 1.52 -5.66
N LEU A 163 -15.68 2.02 -6.89
CA LEU A 163 -14.55 1.69 -7.78
C LEU A 163 -13.27 2.48 -7.43
N ASN A 164 -13.36 3.46 -6.53
CA ASN A 164 -12.23 4.16 -5.93
C ASN A 164 -11.30 4.91 -6.92
N THR A 165 -11.82 5.45 -8.03
CA THR A 165 -11.04 6.30 -8.95
C THR A 165 -10.51 7.54 -8.21
N ARG A 166 -9.18 7.68 -8.13
CA ARG A 166 -8.51 8.75 -7.37
C ARG A 166 -8.23 9.99 -8.20
N ALA A 167 -7.77 9.79 -9.41
CA ALA A 167 -7.52 10.83 -10.39
C ALA A 167 -7.83 10.27 -11.78
N LEU A 168 -8.38 11.11 -12.65
CA LEU A 168 -8.59 10.83 -14.06
C LEU A 168 -8.14 12.06 -14.85
N LEU A 169 -7.30 11.85 -15.86
CA LEU A 169 -6.73 12.93 -16.67
C LEU A 169 -6.83 12.55 -18.15
N VAL A 170 -7.12 13.55 -18.99
CA VAL A 170 -7.18 13.41 -20.45
C VAL A 170 -6.12 14.31 -21.07
N ALA A 171 -5.21 13.70 -21.84
CA ALA A 171 -4.24 14.41 -22.65
C ALA A 171 -4.57 14.21 -24.14
N HIS A 172 -4.57 15.30 -24.90
CA HIS A 172 -4.83 15.31 -26.34
C HIS A 172 -3.94 16.37 -27.00
N ASP A 173 -3.38 16.05 -28.17
CA ASP A 173 -2.47 16.92 -28.93
C ASP A 173 -1.34 17.55 -28.11
N GLY A 174 -0.75 16.75 -27.20
CA GLY A 174 0.38 17.17 -26.39
C GLY A 174 0.03 18.12 -25.24
N ALA A 175 -1.26 18.28 -24.92
CA ALA A 175 -1.72 19.07 -23.78
C ALA A 175 -2.68 18.25 -22.91
N VAL A 176 -2.64 18.49 -21.61
CA VAL A 176 -3.72 18.05 -20.71
C VAL A 176 -4.93 18.93 -21.00
N ILE A 177 -6.08 18.34 -21.31
CA ILE A 177 -7.32 19.07 -21.64
C ILE A 177 -8.40 18.90 -20.57
N ALA A 178 -8.22 18.00 -19.60
CA ALA A 178 -9.12 17.82 -18.47
C ALA A 178 -8.42 17.02 -17.36
N GLU A 179 -8.69 17.35 -16.10
CA GLU A 179 -8.25 16.58 -14.93
C GLU A 179 -9.31 16.60 -13.81
N ALA A 180 -9.58 15.45 -13.21
CA ALA A 180 -10.54 15.33 -12.12
C ALA A 180 -9.95 14.45 -11.01
N TYR A 181 -10.14 14.89 -9.77
CA TYR A 181 -9.60 14.26 -8.58
C TYR A 181 -10.74 13.95 -7.61
N LYS A 182 -10.64 12.81 -6.93
CA LYS A 182 -11.48 12.56 -5.75
C LYS A 182 -11.09 13.54 -4.64
N PRO A 183 -12.04 14.13 -3.90
CA PRO A 183 -11.73 14.95 -2.73
C PRO A 183 -10.76 14.23 -1.78
N GLY A 184 -9.71 14.94 -1.33
CA GLY A 184 -8.65 14.37 -0.49
C GLY A 184 -7.62 13.50 -1.24
N SER A 185 -7.61 13.54 -2.57
CA SER A 185 -6.57 12.92 -3.42
C SER A 185 -5.76 13.96 -4.21
N GLU A 186 -5.89 15.23 -3.83
CA GLU A 186 -5.16 16.37 -4.39
C GLU A 186 -3.70 16.35 -3.86
N CYS A 187 -2.72 16.54 -4.75
CA CYS A 187 -1.28 16.51 -4.44
C CYS A 187 -0.64 17.89 -4.65
#